data_AF-A0A089LRA0-F1
#
_entry.id   AF-A0A089LRA0-F1
#
_cell.length_a   1.000
_cell.length_b   1.000
_cell.length_c   1.000
_cell.angle_alpha   90.00
_cell.angle_beta   90.00
_cell.angle_gamma   90.00
#
_symmetry.space_group_name_H-M   'P 1'
#
loop_
_entity.id
_entity.type
_entity.pdbx_description
1 polymer ?
#
loop_
_entity_poly.entity_id
_entity_poly.type
_entity_poly.pdbx_seq_one_letter_code
_entity_poly.pdbx_strand_id
1 'polypeptide(L)' 'MRKGRLIVAVSAAIGLIPVIVYAVLFPKMPSQVPIHFTGGTADRFTGKWGFEPLLLAGLGEVGLALMLLICWAD' A
#
# COMPACT_ATOMS: atom_id res chain seq x y z
N MET A 1 -9.19 23.27 -14.12
CA MET A 1 -9.88 21.96 -14.17
C MET A 1 -9.08 20.84 -14.87
N ARG A 2 -8.55 20.98 -16.10
CA ARG A 2 -7.77 19.89 -16.76
C ARG A 2 -6.50 19.43 -16.01
N LYS A 3 -5.77 20.36 -15.38
CA LYS A 3 -4.53 20.05 -14.64
C LYS A 3 -4.78 19.21 -13.37
N GLY A 4 -5.84 19.48 -12.62
CA GLY A 4 -6.20 18.72 -11.42
C GLY A 4 -6.55 17.26 -11.74
N ARG A 5 -7.35 17.03 -12.80
CA ARG A 5 -7.65 15.68 -13.28
C ARG A 5 -6.41 14.91 -13.71
N LEU A 6 -5.44 15.59 -14.35
CA LEU A 6 -4.16 14.98 -14.72
C LEU A 6 -3.34 14.60 -13.48
N ILE A 7 -3.22 15.50 -12.50
CA ILE A 7 -2.51 15.22 -11.24
C ILE A 7 -3.15 14.03 -10.54
N VAL A 8 -4.47 14.00 -10.42
CA VAL A 8 -5.21 12.87 -9.84
C VAL A 8 -4.95 11.56 -10.59
N ALA A 9 -5.01 11.57 -11.92
CA ALA A 9 -4.75 10.38 -12.73
C ALA A 9 -3.31 9.87 -12.56
N VAL A 10 -2.33 10.77 -12.52
CA VAL A 10 -0.92 10.41 -12.29
C VAL A 10 -0.71 9.90 -10.87
N SER A 11 -1.27 10.56 -9.86
CA SER A 11 -1.21 10.11 -8.45
C SER A 11 -1.87 8.74 -8.28
N ALA A 12 -2.99 8.48 -8.94
CA ALA A 12 -3.64 7.17 -8.93
C ALA A 12 -2.79 6.10 -9.63
N ALA A 13 -2.20 6.41 -10.79
CA ALA A 13 -1.30 5.49 -11.47
C ALA A 13 -0.07 5.12 -10.62
N ILE A 14 0.52 6.10 -9.93
CA ILE A 14 1.64 5.88 -9.02
C ILE A 14 1.19 5.10 -7.77
N GLY A 15 0.05 5.46 -7.20
CA GLY A 15 -0.53 4.80 -6.02
C GLY A 15 -0.91 3.34 -6.28
N LEU A 16 -1.19 2.95 -7.53
CA LEU A 16 -1.42 1.55 -7.90
C LEU A 16 -0.13 0.70 -7.92
N ILE A 17 1.07 1.30 -7.96
CA ILE A 17 2.33 0.54 -8.04
C ILE A 17 2.51 -0.39 -6.83
N PRO A 18 2.40 0.08 -5.57
CA PRO A 18 2.44 -0.81 -4.40
C PRO A 18 1.39 -1.92 -4.43
N VAL A 19 0.16 -1.61 -4.87
CA VAL A 19 -0.92 -2.60 -4.99
C VAL A 19 -0.55 -3.72 -5.97
N ILE A 20 -0.05 -3.35 -7.15
CA ILE A 20 0.37 -4.31 -8.18
C ILE A 20 1.55 -5.15 -7.68
N VAL A 21 2.56 -4.50 -7.09
CA VAL A 21 3.72 -5.19 -6.51
C VAL A 21 3.26 -6.19 -5.44
N TYR A 22 2.37 -5.77 -4.55
CA TYR A 22 1.82 -6.63 -3.52
C TYR A 22 1.01 -7.79 -4.12
N ALA A 23 0.13 -7.53 -5.09
CA ALA A 23 -0.66 -8.57 -5.76
C ALA A 23 0.21 -9.66 -6.42
N VAL A 24 1.38 -9.30 -6.97
CA VAL A 24 2.32 -10.25 -7.59
C VAL A 24 3.16 -11.01 -6.56
N LEU A 25 3.56 -10.35 -5.47
CA LEU A 25 4.44 -10.94 -4.46
C LEU A 25 3.68 -11.75 -3.40
N PHE A 26 2.49 -11.32 -3.02
CA PHE A 26 1.70 -11.89 -1.93
C PHE A 26 1.40 -13.40 -2.08
N PRO A 27 1.06 -13.92 -3.28
CA PRO A 27 0.90 -15.36 -3.48
C PRO A 27 2.19 -16.15 -3.22
N LYS A 28 3.35 -15.52 -3.44
CA LYS A 28 4.69 -16.11 -3.29
C LYS A 28 5.24 -15.93 -1.87
N MET A 29 4.59 -15.14 -1.01
CA MET A 29 5.04 -14.92 0.35
C MET A 29 4.84 -16.18 1.21
N PRO A 30 5.81 -16.48 2.10
CA PRO A 30 5.65 -17.51 3.12
C PRO A 30 4.44 -17.22 4.02
N SER A 31 3.94 -18.25 4.71
CA SER A 31 2.80 -18.11 5.63
C SER A 31 3.07 -17.11 6.76
N GLN A 32 4.33 -17.00 7.18
CA GLN A 32 4.84 -16.06 8.17
C GLN A 32 5.76 -15.04 7.51
N VAL A 33 5.48 -13.76 7.70
CA VAL A 33 6.27 -12.65 7.17
C VAL A 33 6.96 -11.89 8.31
N PRO A 34 8.21 -11.45 8.13
CA PRO A 34 8.90 -10.66 9.13
C PRO A 34 8.29 -9.26 9.21
N ILE A 35 8.12 -8.77 10.43
CA ILE A 35 7.53 -7.45 10.73
C ILE A 35 8.40 -6.59 11.62
N HIS A 36 9.45 -7.16 12.18
CA HIS A 36 10.47 -6.45 12.93
C HIS A 36 11.84 -7.06 12.62
N PHE A 37 12.85 -6.22 12.65
CA PHE A 37 14.24 -6.59 12.38
C PHE A 37 15.14 -5.97 13.42
N THR A 38 16.00 -6.79 14.03
CA THR A 38 17.05 -6.36 14.95
C THR A 38 18.40 -6.77 14.37
N GLY A 39 19.28 -5.81 14.12
CA GLY A 39 20.62 -6.09 13.56
C GLY A 39 20.58 -6.79 12.20
N GLY A 40 19.54 -6.53 11.38
CA GLY A 40 19.34 -7.19 10.08
C GLY A 40 18.76 -8.59 10.14
N THR A 41 18.52 -9.13 11.34
CA THR A 41 17.84 -10.42 11.53
C THR A 41 16.39 -10.18 11.90
N ALA A 42 15.48 -10.89 11.24
CA ALA A 42 14.07 -10.87 11.63
C ALA A 42 13.89 -11.57 12.98
N ASP A 43 13.30 -10.86 13.93
CA ASP A 43 13.07 -11.33 15.31
C ASP A 43 11.58 -11.40 15.67
N ARG A 44 10.70 -10.79 14.86
CA ARG A 44 9.24 -10.91 14.98
C ARG A 44 8.59 -11.19 13.63
N PHE A 45 7.63 -12.11 13.65
CA PHE A 45 6.87 -12.57 12.49
C PHE A 45 5.37 -12.51 12.75
N THR A 46 4.59 -12.37 11.69
CA THR A 46 3.13 -12.46 11.73
C THR A 46 2.62 -13.19 10.50
N GLY A 47 1.39 -13.68 10.55
CA GLY A 47 0.77 -14.30 9.39
C GLY A 47 0.71 -13.31 8.22
N LYS A 48 0.87 -13.78 6.98
CA LYS A 48 0.75 -12.87 5.81
C LYS A 48 -0.61 -12.18 5.69
N TRP A 49 -1.66 -12.79 6.25
CA TRP A 49 -3.00 -12.22 6.40
C TRP A 49 -3.24 -11.52 7.75
N GLY A 50 -2.18 -11.34 8.54
CA GLY A 50 -2.23 -10.70 9.85
C GLY A 50 -2.59 -9.22 9.74
N PHE A 51 -2.99 -8.65 10.88
CA PHE A 51 -3.41 -7.26 10.96
C PHE A 51 -2.30 -6.27 10.55
N GLU A 52 -1.05 -6.51 10.97
CA GLU A 52 0.06 -5.57 10.73
C GLU A 52 0.38 -5.39 9.22
N PRO A 53 0.55 -6.46 8.40
CA PRO A 53 0.71 -6.33 6.95
C PRO A 53 -0.46 -5.62 6.27
N LEU A 54 -1.69 -5.94 6.65
CA LEU A 54 -2.89 -5.35 6.05
C LEU A 54 -3.01 -3.86 6.39
N LEU A 55 -2.73 -3.48 7.63
CA LEU A 55 -2.73 -2.08 8.07
C LEU A 55 -1.67 -1.28 7.34
N LEU A 56 -0.44 -1.79 7.25
CA LEU A 56 0.67 -1.12 6.56
C LEU A 56 0.41 -0.98 5.05
N ALA A 57 -0.12 -2.03 4.41
CA ALA A 57 -0.50 -1.98 3.01
C ALA A 57 -1.67 -0.99 2.76
N GLY A 58 -2.67 -0.98 3.66
CA GLY A 58 -3.87 -0.15 3.52
C GLY A 58 -3.65 1.34 3.79
N LEU A 59 -2.79 1.70 4.73
CA LEU A 59 -2.53 3.10 5.11
C LEU A 59 -2.08 3.97 3.92
N GLY A 60 -1.30 3.41 2.98
CA GLY A 60 -0.89 4.10 1.76
C GLY A 60 -2.07 4.45 0.85
N GLU A 61 -3.03 3.53 0.73
CA GLU A 61 -4.22 3.71 -0.11
C GLU A 61 -5.23 4.70 0.48
N VAL A 62 -5.28 4.81 1.82
CA VAL A 62 -6.13 5.81 2.49
C VAL A 62 -5.75 7.23 2.06
N GLY A 63 -4.46 7.54 1.92
CA GLY A 63 -4.00 8.84 1.45
C GLY A 63 -4.45 9.15 0.02
N LEU A 64 -4.38 8.16 -0.88
CA LEU A 64 -4.88 8.29 -2.26
C LEU A 64 -6.40 8.49 -2.29
N ALA A 65 -7.15 7.73 -1.49
CA ALA A 65 -8.60 7.84 -1.40
C ALA A 65 -9.04 9.23 -0.92
N LEU A 66 -8.35 9.80 0.08
CA LEU A 66 -8.61 11.16 0.56
C LEU A 66 -8.33 12.22 -0.51
N MET A 67 -7.22 12.11 -1.26
CA MET A 67 -6.93 13.03 -2.37
C MET A 67 -7.99 12.94 -3.48
N LEU A 68 -8.43 11.72 -3.82
CA LEU A 68 -9.50 11.51 -4.79
C LEU A 68 -10.80 12.17 -4.34
N LEU A 69 -11.19 11.98 -3.08
CA LEU A 69 -12.39 12.60 -2.50
C LEU A 69 -12.33 14.13 -2.54
N ILE A 70 -11.20 14.73 -2.14
CA ILE A 70 -11.04 16.19 -2.16
C ILE A 70 -11.13 16.73 -3.59
N CYS A 71 -10.39 16.14 -4.54
CA CYS A 71 -10.37 16.62 -5.92
C CYS A 71 -11.64 16.28 -6.74
N TRP A 72 -12.48 15.36 -6.29
CA TRP A 72 -13.78 15.06 -6.91
C TRP A 72 -14.95 15.85 -6.31
N ALA A 73 -14.79 16.42 -5.12
CA ALA A 73 -15.80 17.26 -4.48
C ALA A 73 -15.84 18.71 -5.03
N ASP A 74 -14.88 19.07 -5.90
CA ASP A 74 -14.73 20.36 -6.61
C ASP A 74 -15.06 20.24 -8.11
#